data_AF-A0A843CA63-F1
#
_entry.id   AF-A0A843CA63-F1
#
_cell.length_a   1.000
_cell.length_b   1.000
_cell.length_c   1.000
_cell.angle_alpha   90.00
_cell.angle_beta   90.00
_cell.angle_gamma   90.00
#
_symmetry.space_group_name_H-M   'P 1'
#
loop_
_entity.id
_entity.type
_entity.pdbx_description
1 polymer ?
#
loop_
_entity_poly.entity_id
_entity_poly.type
_entity_poly.pdbx_seq_one_letter_code
_entity_poly.pdbx_strand_id
1 'polypeptide(L)'
;MQEFSKLVLKLIEASRNHESYRDKECINLIASEGLKSPAVNQMLSLSTDLEGRYAEGENDLQGHVKKRYYQGQKYMKIIEDYATDLMKALFKCGWADSRLVSGTHANLA
;
A
#
# COMPACT_ATOMS: atom_id res chain seq x y z
N MET A 1 -15.52 24.01 -17.53
CA MET A 1 -14.97 22.68 -17.89
C MET A 1 -13.60 22.74 -18.54
N GLN A 2 -13.33 23.64 -19.50
CA GLN A 2 -12.00 23.74 -20.14
C GLN A 2 -10.85 23.97 -19.14
N GLU A 3 -11.03 24.86 -18.15
CA GLU A 3 -10.02 25.08 -17.10
C GLU A 3 -9.79 23.84 -16.22
N PHE A 4 -10.83 23.07 -15.90
CA PHE A 4 -10.70 21.83 -15.14
C PHE A 4 -9.87 20.80 -15.90
N SER A 5 -10.20 20.53 -17.16
CA SER A 5 -9.44 19.59 -17.99
C SER A 5 -7.98 20.01 -18.14
N LYS A 6 -7.72 21.31 -18.28
CA LYS A 6 -6.36 21.87 -18.33
C LYS A 6 -5.61 21.63 -17.02
N LEU A 7 -6.26 21.80 -15.87
CA LEU A 7 -5.65 21.50 -14.56
C LEU A 7 -5.34 20.01 -14.40
N VAL A 8 -6.22 19.12 -14.85
CA VAL A 8 -5.98 17.67 -14.82
C VAL A 8 -4.75 17.30 -15.67
N LEU A 9 -4.61 17.86 -16.88
CA LEU A 9 -3.44 17.61 -17.72
C LEU A 9 -2.15 18.10 -17.06
N LYS A 10 -2.18 19.30 -16.46
CA LYS A 10 -1.04 19.83 -15.72
C LYS A 10 -0.67 18.97 -14.51
N LEU A 11 -1.66 18.43 -13.79
CA LEU A 11 -1.43 17.51 -12.68
C LEU A 11 -0.73 16.24 -13.17
N ILE A 12 -1.22 15.63 -14.26
CA ILE A 12 -0.62 14.43 -14.84
C ILE A 12 0.83 14.70 -15.28
N GLU A 13 1.08 15.83 -15.93
CA GLU A 13 2.41 16.23 -16.37
C GLU A 13 3.36 16.45 -15.19
N ALA A 14 2.90 17.18 -14.16
CA ALA A 14 3.68 17.39 -12.94
C ALA A 14 4.04 16.07 -12.24
N SER A 15 3.09 15.14 -12.11
CA SER A 15 3.35 13.81 -11.53
C SER A 15 4.39 13.03 -12.34
N ARG A 16 4.31 13.03 -13.68
CA ARG A 16 5.30 12.35 -14.53
C ARG A 16 6.69 12.98 -14.43
N ASN A 17 6.76 14.31 -14.42
CA ASN A 17 8.02 15.03 -14.31
C ASN A 17 8.67 14.80 -12.94
N HIS A 18 7.87 14.68 -11.87
CA HIS A 18 8.37 14.32 -10.54
C HIS A 18 9.10 12.98 -10.53
N GLU A 19 8.49 11.93 -11.10
CA GLU A 19 9.12 10.61 -11.18
C GLU A 19 10.45 10.68 -11.95
N SER A 20 10.49 11.37 -13.11
CA SER A 20 11.73 11.55 -13.88
C SER A 20 12.81 12.31 -13.11
N TYR A 21 12.43 13.41 -12.45
CA TYR A 21 13.35 14.24 -11.67
C TYR A 21 13.99 13.46 -10.52
N ARG A 22 13.19 12.71 -9.75
CA ARG A 22 13.67 11.90 -8.62
C ARG A 22 14.50 10.70 -9.07
N ASP A 23 14.16 10.09 -10.20
CA ASP A 23 14.83 8.89 -10.73
C ASP A 23 16.15 9.20 -11.46
N LYS A 24 16.21 10.28 -12.25
CA LYS A 24 17.31 10.51 -13.20
C LYS A 24 18.14 11.76 -12.95
N GLU A 25 17.57 12.76 -12.29
CA GLU A 25 18.18 14.09 -12.18
C GLU A 25 18.70 14.37 -10.76
N CYS A 26 18.25 13.60 -9.77
CA CYS A 26 18.58 13.79 -8.36
C CYS A 26 19.58 12.75 -7.82
N ILE A 27 20.48 13.20 -6.94
CA ILE A 27 21.12 12.34 -5.94
C ILE A 27 20.25 12.40 -4.68
N ASN A 28 19.53 11.33 -4.40
CA ASN A 28 18.57 11.27 -3.29
C ASN A 28 19.30 11.02 -1.96
N LEU A 29 19.39 12.04 -1.10
CA LEU A 29 20.17 12.00 0.16
C LEU A 29 19.33 12.04 1.45
N ILE A 30 18.00 12.08 1.34
CA ILE A 30 17.11 12.09 2.51
C ILE A 30 17.04 10.68 3.08
N ALA A 31 17.49 10.50 4.34
CA ALA A 31 17.66 9.20 4.96
C ALA A 31 16.37 8.38 5.14
N SER A 32 15.21 9.04 5.26
CA SER A 32 13.91 8.39 5.42
C SER A 32 13.20 8.07 4.10
N GLU A 33 13.76 8.49 2.97
CA GLU A 33 13.20 8.20 1.64
C GLU A 33 13.85 6.94 1.06
N GLY A 34 13.13 6.25 0.19
CA GLY A 34 13.61 5.00 -0.43
C GLY A 34 12.96 4.72 -1.77
N LEU A 35 13.64 3.92 -2.58
CA LEU A 35 13.15 3.48 -3.89
C LEU A 35 12.38 2.16 -3.77
N LYS A 36 11.32 2.03 -4.55
CA LYS A 36 10.57 0.77 -4.67
C LYS A 36 11.26 -0.13 -5.69
N SER A 37 11.37 -1.43 -5.39
CA SER A 37 11.89 -2.40 -6.35
C SER A 37 10.88 -2.63 -7.50
N PRO A 38 11.31 -3.16 -8.66
CA PRO A 38 10.40 -3.52 -9.74
C PRO A 38 9.26 -4.46 -9.31
N ALA A 39 9.54 -5.38 -8.38
CA ALA A 39 8.54 -6.30 -7.84
C ALA A 39 7.46 -5.58 -7.01
N VAL A 40 7.84 -4.57 -6.22
CA VAL A 40 6.87 -3.74 -5.48
C VAL A 40 6.00 -2.93 -6.45
N ASN A 41 6.60 -2.33 -7.49
CA ASN A 41 5.84 -1.61 -8.51
C ASN A 41 4.86 -2.52 -9.26
N GLN A 42 5.28 -3.75 -9.59
CA GLN A 42 4.39 -4.73 -10.19
C GLN A 42 3.23 -5.09 -9.26
N MET A 43 3.49 -5.33 -7.97
CA MET A 43 2.43 -5.62 -7.01
C MET A 43 1.40 -4.48 -6.92
N LEU A 44 1.87 -3.23 -6.83
CA LEU A 44 1.00 -2.05 -6.83
C LEU A 44 0.13 -1.97 -8.10
N SER A 45 0.68 -2.31 -9.26
CA SER A 45 -0.09 -2.33 -10.52
C SER A 45 -1.16 -3.43 -10.56
N LEU A 46 -0.95 -4.54 -9.86
CA LEU A 46 -1.90 -5.66 -9.77
C LEU A 46 -2.99 -5.44 -8.71
N SER A 47 -2.83 -4.43 -7.84
CA SER A 47 -3.71 -4.18 -6.71
C SER A 47 -4.60 -2.94 -6.85
N THR A 48 -4.71 -2.35 -8.05
CA THR A 48 -5.43 -1.08 -8.27
C THR A 48 -6.89 -1.09 -7.82
N ASP A 49 -7.60 -2.22 -7.97
CA ASP A 49 -8.99 -2.34 -7.51
C ASP A 49 -9.11 -2.32 -5.98
N LEU A 50 -8.08 -2.77 -5.25
CA LEU A 50 -8.12 -2.89 -3.79
C LEU A 50 -8.27 -1.54 -3.09
N GLU A 51 -7.78 -0.46 -3.71
CA GLU A 51 -7.86 0.91 -3.19
C GLU A 51 -9.30 1.39 -2.96
N GLY A 52 -10.27 0.81 -3.70
CA GLY A 52 -11.69 1.11 -3.59
C GLY A 52 -12.47 0.16 -2.69
N ARG A 53 -11.82 -0.76 -1.97
CA ARG A 53 -12.49 -1.81 -1.18
C ARG A 53 -12.33 -1.58 0.32
N TYR A 54 -13.36 -1.97 1.08
CA TYR A 54 -13.36 -1.93 2.55
C TYR A 54 -13.29 -3.33 3.13
N ALA A 55 -12.36 -3.56 4.06
CA ALA A 55 -12.15 -4.81 4.77
C ALA A 55 -12.23 -4.66 6.30
N GLU A 56 -13.32 -4.05 6.79
CA GLU A 56 -13.54 -3.93 8.24
C GLU A 56 -13.82 -5.29 8.89
N GLY A 57 -13.19 -5.56 10.03
CA GLY A 57 -13.47 -6.75 10.83
C GLY A 57 -12.37 -7.14 11.81
N GLU A 58 -12.36 -8.42 12.18
CA GLU A 58 -11.51 -8.99 13.22
C GLU A 58 -10.41 -9.87 12.62
N ASN A 59 -9.22 -9.79 13.20
CA ASN A 59 -8.16 -10.77 13.00
C ASN A 59 -8.10 -11.73 14.19
N ASP A 60 -7.60 -12.93 13.98
CA ASP A 60 -7.37 -13.91 15.05
C ASP A 60 -6.04 -13.65 15.80
N LEU A 61 -5.71 -14.53 16.74
CA LEU A 61 -4.47 -14.45 17.53
C LEU A 61 -3.20 -14.77 16.72
N GLN A 62 -3.32 -15.16 15.44
CA GLN A 62 -2.20 -15.36 14.52
C GLN A 62 -2.02 -14.19 13.56
N GLY A 63 -2.94 -13.21 13.59
CA GLY A 63 -3.00 -12.05 12.71
C GLY A 63 -3.83 -12.26 11.45
N HIS A 64 -4.42 -13.45 11.26
CA HIS A 64 -5.20 -13.82 10.07
C HIS A 64 -6.64 -13.34 10.14
N VAL A 65 -7.30 -13.27 8.99
CA VAL A 65 -8.69 -12.82 8.88
C VAL A 65 -9.65 -13.80 9.54
N LYS A 66 -10.17 -13.43 10.71
CA LYS A 66 -11.21 -14.18 11.41
C LYS A 66 -12.60 -13.86 10.85
N LYS A 67 -12.91 -12.56 10.70
CA LYS A 67 -14.22 -12.10 10.24
C LYS A 67 -14.08 -10.78 9.51
N ARG A 68 -14.90 -10.60 8.47
CA ARG A 68 -15.09 -9.32 7.79
C ARG A 68 -16.58 -9.00 7.75
N TYR A 69 -16.93 -7.74 7.97
CA TYR A 69 -18.33 -7.34 8.11
C TYR A 69 -19.01 -7.10 6.76
N TYR A 70 -18.23 -6.69 5.75
CA TYR A 70 -18.74 -6.54 4.38
C TYR A 70 -18.50 -7.80 3.54
N GLN A 71 -19.30 -7.91 2.49
CA GLN A 71 -19.23 -9.01 1.51
C GLN A 71 -18.25 -8.68 0.37
N GLY A 72 -18.00 -9.66 -0.50
CA GLY A 72 -17.18 -9.46 -1.71
C GLY A 72 -15.66 -9.54 -1.50
N GLN A 73 -15.20 -10.03 -0.34
CA GLN A 73 -13.79 -9.97 0.06
C GLN A 73 -13.02 -11.29 -0.15
N LYS A 74 -13.48 -12.17 -1.04
CA LYS A 74 -12.93 -13.54 -1.21
C LYS A 74 -11.41 -13.56 -1.30
N TYR A 75 -10.83 -12.72 -2.17
CA TYR A 75 -9.38 -12.68 -2.39
C TYR A 75 -8.66 -11.71 -1.45
N MET A 76 -9.34 -10.68 -0.92
CA MET A 76 -8.73 -9.77 0.06
C MET A 76 -8.29 -10.52 1.31
N LYS A 77 -9.11 -11.47 1.80
CA LYS A 77 -8.74 -12.32 2.95
C LYS A 77 -7.44 -13.07 2.71
N ILE A 78 -7.30 -13.67 1.53
CA ILE A 78 -6.10 -14.42 1.13
C ILE A 78 -4.87 -13.50 1.06
N ILE A 79 -5.04 -12.30 0.51
CA ILE A 79 -3.97 -11.30 0.41
C ILE A 79 -3.52 -10.84 1.81
N GLU A 80 -4.46 -10.55 2.71
CA GLU A 80 -4.18 -10.15 4.09
C GLU A 80 -3.46 -11.25 4.88
N ASP A 81 -3.89 -12.50 4.76
CA ASP A 81 -3.27 -13.64 5.43
C ASP A 81 -1.84 -13.88 4.94
N TYR A 82 -1.61 -13.86 3.62
CA TYR A 82 -0.27 -14.02 3.06
C TYR A 82 0.66 -12.85 3.36
N ALA A 83 0.16 -11.61 3.36
CA ALA A 83 0.96 -10.46 3.79
C ALA A 83 1.41 -10.63 5.25
N THR A 84 0.50 -11.10 6.11
CA THR A 84 0.77 -11.39 7.52
C THR A 84 1.82 -12.50 7.69
N ASP A 85 1.70 -13.59 6.95
CA ASP A 85 2.67 -14.69 7.00
C ASP A 85 4.05 -14.27 6.51
N LEU A 86 4.13 -13.45 5.45
CA LEU A 86 5.41 -12.92 4.96
C LEU A 86 6.08 -12.03 6.01
N MET A 87 5.32 -11.17 6.71
CA MET A 87 5.86 -10.36 7.82
C MET A 87 6.35 -11.24 8.97
N LYS A 88 5.55 -12.23 9.38
CA LYS A 88 5.93 -13.17 10.45
C LYS A 88 7.19 -13.95 10.11
N ALA A 89 7.32 -14.41 8.86
CA ALA A 89 8.51 -15.10 8.39
C ALA A 89 9.74 -14.19 8.34
N LEU A 90 9.59 -12.95 7.87
CA LEU A 90 10.67 -11.96 7.77
C LEU A 90 11.21 -11.57 9.15
N PHE A 91 10.32 -11.24 10.08
CA PHE A 91 10.68 -10.75 11.42
C PHE A 91 10.79 -11.85 12.48
N LYS A 92 10.45 -13.10 12.12
CA LYS A 92 10.44 -14.26 13.02
C LYS A 92 9.56 -14.03 14.25
N CYS A 93 8.36 -13.47 14.05
CA CYS A 93 7.39 -13.19 15.12
C CYS A 93 6.18 -14.13 15.07
N GLY A 94 5.48 -14.28 16.20
CA GLY A 94 4.28 -15.11 16.31
C GLY A 94 3.01 -14.43 15.81
N TRP A 95 3.01 -13.10 15.71
CA TRP A 95 1.85 -12.28 15.33
C TRP A 95 2.31 -11.02 14.60
N ALA A 96 1.52 -10.57 13.62
CA ALA A 96 1.69 -9.30 12.92
C ALA A 96 0.33 -8.77 12.44
N ASP A 97 0.24 -7.47 12.18
CA ASP A 97 -0.97 -6.82 11.65
C ASP A 97 -0.59 -5.81 10.57
N SER A 98 -1.06 -6.04 9.34
CA SER A 98 -0.79 -5.19 8.17
C SER A 98 -1.87 -4.13 7.90
N ARG A 99 -2.89 -4.01 8.77
CA ARG A 99 -4.03 -3.10 8.51
C ARG A 99 -3.71 -1.63 8.78
N LEU A 100 -2.63 -1.35 9.50
CA LEU A 100 -2.22 0.00 9.86
C LEU A 100 -1.64 0.74 8.65
N VAL A 101 -2.24 1.88 8.29
CA VAL A 101 -1.97 2.59 7.03
C VAL A 101 -0.71 3.45 7.04
N SER A 102 -0.14 3.74 8.22
CA SER A 102 1.15 4.43 8.35
C SER A 102 1.81 4.16 9.69
N GLY A 103 3.11 4.49 9.80
CA GLY A 103 3.85 4.37 11.06
C GLY A 103 3.26 5.19 12.21
N THR A 104 2.70 6.38 11.94
CA THR A 104 2.06 7.21 12.98
C THR A 104 0.82 6.53 13.56
N HIS A 105 0.00 5.90 12.72
CA HIS A 105 -1.18 5.15 13.18
C HIS A 105 -0.76 3.89 13.94
N ALA A 106 0.31 3.22 13.50
CA ALA A 106 0.85 2.07 14.19
C ALA A 106 1.34 2.39 15.60
N ASN A 107 1.91 3.58 15.82
CA ASN A 107 2.33 4.02 17.15
C ASN A 107 1.15 4.40 18.06
N LEU A 108 0.00 4.76 17.50
CA LEU A 108 -1.18 5.20 18.26
C LEU A 108 -2.06 4.02 18.72
N ALA A 109 -2.12 2.96 17.91
CA ALA A 109 -2.97 1.79 18.11
C ALA A 109 -2.56 0.95 19.32
#